data_AF-X1LJU9-F1
#
_entry.id   AF-X1LJU9-F1
#
_cell.length_a   1.000
_cell.length_b   1.000
_cell.length_c   1.000
_cell.angle_alpha   90.00
_cell.angle_beta   90.00
_cell.angle_gamma   90.00
#
_symmetry.space_group_name_H-M   'P 1'
#
loop_
_entity.id
_entity.type
_entity.pdbx_description
1 polymer ?
#
loop_
_entity_poly.entity_id
_entity_poly.type
_entity_poly.pdbx_seq_one_letter_code
_entity_poly.pdbx_strand_id
1 'polypeptide(L)'
;MKAAVFSSGTTGESPTLIRQEELRLFAEVKSAAGERGSVIAGTGSNSTAEAVEATREAEKIGVDACLLVVPYYNKPTQEGLYQHFKTIAQSTSLPCIPYNVPSRTVTNLSADTVIKLNHIDNIIGVKEASGNLDQIARIISNT
;
A
#
# COMPACT_ATOMS: atom_id res chain seq x y z
N MET A 1 1.43 7.21 -19.29
CA MET A 1 1.42 6.25 -18.18
C MET A 1 1.23 4.86 -18.78
N LYS A 2 2.11 3.88 -18.51
CA LYS A 2 1.82 2.48 -18.85
C LYS A 2 0.69 1.99 -17.94
N ALA A 3 -0.17 1.10 -18.41
CA ALA A 3 -1.21 0.50 -17.58
C ALA A 3 -0.55 -0.28 -16.42
N ALA A 4 -1.18 -0.26 -15.23
CA ALA A 4 -0.67 -0.92 -14.05
C ALA A 4 -1.61 -2.04 -13.58
N VAL A 5 -1.04 -3.16 -13.14
CA VAL A 5 -1.77 -4.27 -12.52
C VAL A 5 -1.51 -4.25 -11.02
N PHE A 6 -2.58 -4.22 -10.24
CA PHE A 6 -2.52 -4.39 -8.78
C PHE A 6 -2.61 -5.87 -8.46
N SER A 7 -1.56 -6.43 -7.83
CA SER A 7 -1.51 -7.83 -7.43
C SER A 7 -1.67 -7.97 -5.92
N SER A 8 -2.37 -9.01 -5.43
CA SER A 8 -2.68 -9.21 -4.00
C SER A 8 -3.33 -7.98 -3.33
N GLY A 9 -4.22 -7.29 -4.05
CA GLY A 9 -5.13 -6.31 -3.43
C GLY A 9 -6.29 -7.02 -2.72
N THR A 10 -7.24 -6.25 -2.18
CA THR A 10 -8.47 -6.84 -1.61
C THR A 10 -9.22 -7.72 -2.63
N THR A 11 -9.28 -7.31 -3.90
CA THR A 11 -9.87 -8.09 -4.99
C THR A 11 -9.00 -9.26 -5.42
N GLY A 12 -7.70 -9.21 -5.17
CA GLY A 12 -6.77 -10.32 -5.38
C GLY A 12 -6.69 -11.28 -4.19
N GLU A 13 -7.67 -11.22 -3.28
CA GLU A 13 -7.86 -12.17 -2.17
C GLU A 13 -6.67 -12.29 -1.22
N SER A 14 -5.93 -11.19 -1.01
CA SER A 14 -4.76 -11.18 -0.11
C SER A 14 -4.98 -11.78 1.29
N PRO A 15 -6.16 -11.66 1.95
CA PRO A 15 -6.36 -12.25 3.27
C PRO A 15 -6.38 -13.79 3.29
N THR A 16 -6.53 -14.45 2.13
CA THR A 16 -6.63 -15.92 2.03
C THR A 16 -5.41 -16.57 1.41
N LEU A 17 -4.40 -15.78 1.00
CA LEU A 17 -3.14 -16.29 0.48
C LEU A 17 -2.13 -16.45 1.62
N ILE A 18 -1.40 -17.57 1.63
CA ILE A 18 -0.19 -17.65 2.47
C ILE A 18 0.95 -16.88 1.80
N ARG A 19 1.94 -16.44 2.59
CA ARG A 19 3.06 -15.62 2.09
C ARG A 19 3.75 -16.22 0.85
N GLN A 20 3.92 -17.55 0.80
CA GLN A 20 4.53 -18.21 -0.35
C GLN A 20 3.70 -18.08 -1.63
N GLU A 21 2.36 -18.17 -1.52
CA GLU A 21 1.44 -18.01 -2.64
C GLU A 21 1.44 -16.57 -3.15
N GLU A 22 1.45 -15.61 -2.23
CA GLU A 22 1.52 -14.18 -2.54
C GLU A 22 2.82 -13.82 -3.29
N LEU A 23 3.98 -14.26 -2.80
CA LEU A 23 5.26 -14.01 -3.46
C LEU A 23 5.33 -14.66 -4.84
N ARG A 24 4.80 -15.89 -4.97
CA ARG A 24 4.70 -16.56 -6.27
C ARG A 24 3.80 -15.77 -7.22
N LEU A 25 2.64 -15.30 -6.74
CA LEU A 25 1.73 -14.48 -7.54
C LEU A 25 2.40 -13.20 -8.05
N PHE A 26 3.19 -12.51 -7.22
CA PHE A 26 3.94 -11.32 -7.65
C PHE A 26 4.95 -11.65 -8.75
N ALA A 27 5.71 -12.74 -8.60
CA ALA A 27 6.70 -13.15 -9.60
C ALA A 27 6.04 -13.52 -10.93
N GLU A 28 4.95 -14.29 -10.91
CA GLU A 28 4.23 -14.69 -12.13
C GLU A 28 3.62 -13.48 -12.84
N VAL A 29 3.00 -12.56 -12.10
CA VAL A 29 2.41 -11.33 -12.68
C VAL A 29 3.51 -10.43 -13.26
N LYS A 30 4.64 -10.27 -12.56
CA LYS A 30 5.78 -9.48 -13.07
C LYS A 30 6.36 -10.09 -14.34
N SER A 31 6.56 -11.40 -14.35
CA SER A 31 7.01 -12.15 -15.53
C SER A 31 6.05 -11.96 -16.72
N ALA A 32 4.75 -12.11 -16.49
CA ALA A 32 3.73 -11.95 -17.52
C ALA A 32 3.62 -10.51 -18.05
N ALA A 33 3.70 -9.51 -17.18
CA ALA A 33 3.66 -8.11 -17.57
C ALA A 33 4.89 -7.73 -18.43
N GLY A 34 6.07 -8.21 -18.02
CA GLY A 34 7.34 -7.81 -18.62
C GLY A 34 7.52 -6.29 -18.58
N GLU A 35 8.04 -5.72 -19.66
CA GLU A 35 8.23 -4.26 -19.77
C GLU A 35 6.97 -3.50 -20.21
N ARG A 36 5.87 -4.20 -20.49
CA ARG A 36 4.67 -3.61 -21.10
C ARG A 36 3.79 -2.86 -20.10
N GLY A 37 3.93 -3.17 -18.82
CA GLY A 37 3.13 -2.59 -17.74
C GLY A 37 3.89 -2.56 -16.42
N SER A 38 3.33 -1.84 -15.46
CA SER A 38 3.85 -1.79 -14.09
C SER A 38 3.05 -2.73 -13.19
N VAL A 39 3.72 -3.37 -12.24
CA VAL A 39 3.12 -4.23 -11.22
C VAL A 39 3.20 -3.53 -9.88
N ILE A 40 2.05 -3.31 -9.26
CA ILE A 40 1.92 -2.73 -7.93
C ILE A 40 1.51 -3.87 -6.99
N ALA A 41 2.40 -4.26 -6.08
CA ALA A 41 2.15 -5.36 -5.14
C ALA A 41 1.45 -4.88 -3.88
N GLY A 42 0.38 -5.55 -3.47
CA GLY A 42 -0.24 -5.34 -2.16
C GLY A 42 0.62 -5.95 -1.07
N THR A 43 1.30 -5.13 -0.28
CA THR A 43 2.22 -5.60 0.79
C THR A 43 1.84 -5.07 2.18
N GLY A 44 0.68 -4.43 2.31
CA GLY A 44 0.17 -3.96 3.59
C GLY A 44 -0.32 -5.11 4.49
N SER A 45 -0.11 -4.96 5.79
CA SER A 45 -0.60 -5.87 6.84
C SER A 45 -1.05 -5.04 8.05
N ASN A 46 -1.84 -5.64 8.93
CA ASN A 46 -2.12 -5.04 10.24
C ASN A 46 -0.92 -5.12 11.21
N SER A 47 0.13 -5.85 10.85
CA SER A 47 1.42 -5.92 11.55
C SER A 47 2.49 -5.16 10.76
N THR A 48 3.12 -4.16 11.39
CA THR A 48 4.20 -3.38 10.75
C THR A 48 5.38 -4.27 10.34
N ALA A 49 5.74 -5.26 11.18
CA ALA A 49 6.86 -6.15 10.89
C ALA A 49 6.58 -7.03 9.66
N GLU A 50 5.36 -7.57 9.55
CA GLU A 50 4.96 -8.37 8.39
C GLU A 50 4.91 -7.56 7.11
N ALA A 51 4.42 -6.32 7.18
CA ALA A 51 4.36 -5.43 6.02
C ALA A 51 5.75 -5.03 5.52
N VAL A 52 6.71 -4.79 6.44
CA VAL A 52 8.11 -4.55 6.10
C VAL A 52 8.73 -5.77 5.41
N GLU A 53 8.52 -6.96 5.95
CA GLU A 53 9.03 -8.20 5.36
C GLU A 53 8.44 -8.42 3.95
N ALA A 54 7.12 -8.34 3.81
CA ALA A 54 6.44 -8.48 2.52
C ALA A 54 6.94 -7.47 1.48
N THR A 55 7.14 -6.22 1.89
CA THR A 55 7.62 -5.14 1.03
C THR A 55 9.04 -5.41 0.53
N ARG A 56 9.95 -5.87 1.40
CA ARG A 56 11.31 -6.24 1.01
C ARG A 56 11.36 -7.43 0.06
N GLU A 57 10.52 -8.44 0.27
CA GLU A 57 10.44 -9.58 -0.64
C GLU A 57 9.85 -9.17 -2.00
N ALA A 58 8.85 -8.30 -2.02
CA ALA A 58 8.30 -7.75 -3.26
C ALA A 58 9.34 -6.93 -4.04
N GLU A 59 10.17 -6.15 -3.35
CA GLU A 59 11.30 -5.42 -3.97
C GLU A 59 12.32 -6.36 -4.60
N LYS A 60 12.68 -7.47 -3.92
CA LYS A 60 13.59 -8.49 -4.50
C LYS A 60 13.01 -9.14 -5.76
N ILE A 61 11.69 -9.29 -5.84
CA ILE A 61 10.98 -9.80 -7.03
C ILE A 61 11.03 -8.77 -8.19
N GLY A 62 11.25 -7.49 -7.88
CA GLY A 62 11.35 -6.42 -8.88
C GLY A 62 10.01 -5.83 -9.28
N VAL A 63 9.02 -5.82 -8.37
CA VAL A 63 7.77 -5.08 -8.59
C VAL A 63 8.04 -3.57 -8.63
N ASP A 64 7.13 -2.80 -9.22
CA ASP A 64 7.39 -1.39 -9.54
C ASP A 64 6.91 -0.43 -8.44
N ALA A 65 6.00 -0.87 -7.57
CA ALA A 65 5.53 -0.12 -6.40
C ALA A 65 4.80 -1.05 -5.40
N CYS A 66 4.52 -0.53 -4.21
CA CYS A 66 3.78 -1.22 -3.16
C CYS A 66 2.48 -0.49 -2.80
N LEU A 67 1.38 -1.24 -2.68
CA LEU A 67 0.09 -0.77 -2.16
C LEU A 67 -0.06 -1.22 -0.70
N LEU A 68 -0.14 -0.26 0.22
CA LEU A 68 -0.08 -0.48 1.66
C LEU A 68 -1.44 -0.21 2.30
N VAL A 69 -2.24 -1.26 2.54
CA VAL A 69 -3.53 -1.10 3.22
C VAL A 69 -3.35 -0.64 4.66
N VAL A 70 -4.23 0.26 5.12
CA VAL A 70 -4.34 0.61 6.54
C VAL A 70 -4.49 -0.66 7.41
N PRO A 71 -3.78 -0.76 8.55
CA PRO A 71 -3.95 -1.86 9.50
C PRO A 71 -5.42 -2.10 9.85
N TYR A 72 -5.90 -3.26 9.44
CA TYR A 72 -7.25 -3.74 9.69
C TYR A 72 -7.34 -4.43 11.06
N TYR A 73 -8.56 -4.50 11.61
CA TYR A 73 -8.89 -5.13 12.90
C TYR A 73 -8.37 -4.39 14.14
N ASN A 74 -7.08 -4.11 14.24
CA ASN A 74 -6.41 -3.61 15.45
C ASN A 74 -6.55 -2.10 15.72
N LYS A 75 -7.15 -1.33 14.80
CA LYS A 75 -7.56 0.08 14.99
C LYS A 75 -6.47 1.00 15.59
N PRO A 76 -5.29 1.15 14.95
CA PRO A 76 -4.25 2.03 15.46
C PRO A 76 -4.70 3.50 15.47
N THR A 77 -4.04 4.31 16.29
CA THR A 77 -4.19 5.78 16.31
C THR A 77 -3.63 6.40 15.02
N GLN A 78 -3.96 7.66 14.74
CA GLN A 78 -3.39 8.37 13.57
C GLN A 78 -1.86 8.46 13.63
N GLU A 79 -1.29 8.64 14.82
CA GLU A 79 0.16 8.60 15.00
C GLU A 79 0.71 7.19 14.74
N GLY A 80 0.02 6.15 15.20
CA GLY A 80 0.37 4.76 14.89
C GLY A 80 0.36 4.48 13.39
N LEU A 81 -0.63 4.99 12.66
CA LEU A 81 -0.70 4.88 11.20
C LEU A 81 0.49 5.59 10.53
N TYR A 82 0.81 6.80 10.97
CA TYR A 82 1.95 7.54 10.45
C TYR A 82 3.26 6.75 10.63
N GLN A 83 3.53 6.25 11.84
CA GLN A 83 4.74 5.46 12.11
C GLN A 83 4.77 4.14 11.35
N HIS A 84 3.62 3.47 11.20
CA HIS A 84 3.48 2.25 10.41
C HIS A 84 3.90 2.46 8.96
N PHE A 85 3.28 3.43 8.26
CA PHE A 85 3.61 3.70 6.87
C PHE A 85 5.03 4.24 6.69
N LYS A 86 5.48 5.13 7.58
CA LYS A 86 6.86 5.63 7.57
C LYS A 86 7.88 4.50 7.68
N THR A 87 7.66 3.56 8.59
CA THR A 87 8.56 2.42 8.82
C THR A 87 8.63 1.51 7.60
N ILE A 88 7.49 1.24 6.95
CA ILE A 88 7.46 0.44 5.72
C ILE A 88 8.18 1.18 4.59
N ALA A 89 7.87 2.46 4.38
CA ALA A 89 8.48 3.28 3.33
C ALA A 89 10.02 3.36 3.48
N GLN A 90 10.53 3.47 4.71
CA GLN A 90 11.97 3.48 4.99
C GLN A 90 12.65 2.11 4.79
N SER A 91 11.89 1.03 4.62
CA SER A 91 12.43 -0.32 4.50
C SER A 91 12.72 -0.76 3.06
N THR A 92 12.37 0.07 2.07
CA THR A 92 12.44 -0.21 0.63
C THR A 92 12.82 1.04 -0.17
N SER A 93 13.36 0.85 -1.36
CA SER A 93 13.55 1.94 -2.34
C SER A 93 12.33 2.15 -3.26
N LEU A 94 11.34 1.25 -3.20
CA LEU A 94 10.17 1.30 -4.06
C LEU A 94 9.21 2.44 -3.70
N PRO A 95 8.47 2.99 -4.69
CA PRO A 95 7.33 3.84 -4.44
C PRO A 95 6.24 3.11 -3.64
N CYS A 96 5.71 3.79 -2.63
CA CYS A 96 4.69 3.29 -1.71
C CYS A 96 3.41 4.10 -1.85
N ILE A 97 2.28 3.41 -1.82
CA ILE A 97 0.94 4.00 -1.94
C ILE A 97 0.10 3.50 -0.76
N PRO A 98 -0.05 4.30 0.31
CA PRO A 98 -1.07 4.06 1.34
C PRO A 98 -2.47 3.85 0.73
N TYR A 99 -3.23 2.92 1.28
CA TYR A 99 -4.57 2.56 0.82
C TYR A 99 -5.58 2.67 1.97
N ASN A 100 -6.44 3.68 1.88
CA ASN A 100 -7.48 3.96 2.84
C ASN A 100 -8.82 3.35 2.40
N VAL A 101 -9.35 2.43 3.21
CA VAL A 101 -10.64 1.75 2.96
C VAL A 101 -11.35 1.44 4.29
N PRO A 102 -11.86 2.48 4.99
CA PRO A 102 -12.35 2.35 6.37
C PRO A 102 -13.49 1.34 6.54
N SER A 103 -14.29 1.10 5.49
CA SER A 103 -15.33 0.07 5.48
C SER A 103 -14.80 -1.36 5.66
N ARG A 104 -13.49 -1.59 5.42
CA ARG A 104 -12.82 -2.88 5.60
C ARG A 104 -11.77 -2.85 6.72
N THR A 105 -11.18 -1.69 6.99
CA THR A 105 -10.08 -1.55 7.96
C THR A 105 -10.53 -1.04 9.32
N VAL A 106 -11.81 -0.66 9.47
CA VAL A 106 -12.44 -0.10 10.68
C VAL A 106 -11.80 1.21 11.22
N THR A 107 -10.78 1.71 10.55
CA THR A 107 -10.06 2.95 10.85
C THR A 107 -9.84 3.73 9.56
N ASN A 108 -10.15 5.02 9.60
CA ASN A 108 -9.85 5.98 8.53
C ASN A 108 -8.41 6.49 8.68
N LEU A 109 -7.65 6.52 7.59
CA LEU A 109 -6.44 7.34 7.49
C LEU A 109 -6.87 8.78 7.21
N SER A 110 -6.70 9.68 8.17
CA SER A 110 -7.19 11.06 8.02
C SER A 110 -6.41 11.85 6.96
N ALA A 111 -7.05 12.87 6.37
CA ALA A 111 -6.39 13.79 5.44
C ALA A 111 -5.10 14.40 6.04
N ASP A 112 -5.13 14.81 7.31
CA ASP A 112 -3.97 15.37 7.99
C ASP A 112 -2.81 14.38 8.08
N THR A 113 -3.10 13.10 8.30
CA THR A 113 -2.08 12.05 8.31
C THR A 113 -1.54 11.80 6.91
N VAL A 114 -2.39 11.80 5.87
CA VAL A 114 -1.94 11.67 4.47
C VAL A 114 -1.01 12.82 4.07
N ILE A 115 -1.37 14.07 4.41
CA ILE A 115 -0.56 15.25 4.12
C ILE A 115 0.82 15.14 4.80
N LYS A 116 0.87 14.66 6.05
CA LYS A 116 2.15 14.39 6.72
C LYS A 116 2.98 13.31 6.03
N LEU A 117 2.33 12.25 5.54
CA LEU A 117 3.01 11.16 4.83
C LEU A 117 3.57 11.60 3.47
N ASN A 118 2.98 12.60 2.81
CA ASN A 118 3.49 13.18 1.55
C ASN A 118 4.90 13.78 1.67
N HIS A 119 5.36 14.08 2.89
CA HIS A 119 6.74 14.55 3.12
C HIS A 119 7.77 13.41 3.20
N ILE A 120 7.38 12.16 2.96
CA ILE A 120 8.28 11.01 2.88
C ILE A 120 8.51 10.71 1.39
N ASP A 121 9.76 10.84 0.93
CA ASP A 121 10.13 10.88 -0.50
C ASP A 121 9.53 9.78 -1.38
N ASN A 122 9.44 8.54 -0.87
CA ASN A 122 8.92 7.41 -1.63
C ASN A 122 7.44 7.09 -1.32
N ILE A 123 6.71 7.93 -0.58
CA ILE A 123 5.25 7.87 -0.52
C ILE A 123 4.68 8.79 -1.59
N ILE A 124 4.20 8.21 -2.69
CA ILE A 124 3.92 8.95 -3.93
C ILE A 124 2.43 9.25 -4.16
N GLY A 125 1.57 8.94 -3.20
CA GLY A 125 0.13 9.19 -3.29
C GLY A 125 -0.68 8.34 -2.33
N VAL A 126 -2.00 8.35 -2.48
CA VAL A 126 -2.93 7.54 -1.68
C VAL A 126 -4.00 6.93 -2.57
N LYS A 127 -4.34 5.67 -2.34
CA LYS A 127 -5.57 5.06 -2.87
C LYS A 127 -6.69 5.34 -1.87
N GLU A 128 -7.59 6.24 -2.23
CA GLU A 128 -8.75 6.60 -1.40
C GLU A 128 -10.00 5.82 -1.84
N ALA A 129 -10.48 4.93 -0.97
CA ALA A 129 -11.70 4.15 -1.17
C ALA A 129 -12.72 4.38 -0.04
N SER A 130 -12.60 5.47 0.70
CA SER A 130 -13.59 5.88 1.72
C SER A 130 -14.91 6.38 1.11
N GLY A 131 -14.87 6.86 -0.14
CA GLY A 131 -16.01 7.55 -0.77
C GLY A 131 -16.25 8.97 -0.25
N ASN A 132 -15.39 9.48 0.63
CA ASN A 132 -15.51 10.84 1.19
C ASN A 132 -14.82 11.85 0.25
N LEU A 133 -15.62 12.53 -0.58
CA LEU A 133 -15.13 13.50 -1.55
C LEU A 133 -14.48 14.74 -0.89
N ASP A 134 -14.94 15.16 0.28
CA ASP A 134 -14.36 16.31 1.00
C ASP A 134 -12.94 16.00 1.49
N GLN A 135 -12.74 14.79 2.04
CA GLN A 135 -11.40 14.31 2.42
C GLN A 135 -10.49 14.21 1.20
N ILE A 136 -10.98 13.67 0.08
CA ILE A 136 -10.20 13.58 -1.17
C ILE A 136 -9.81 14.97 -1.66
N ALA A 137 -10.74 15.92 -1.71
CA ALA A 137 -10.48 17.30 -2.12
C ALA A 137 -9.46 17.99 -1.21
N ARG A 138 -9.55 17.76 0.10
CA ARG A 138 -8.60 18.29 1.08
C ARG A 138 -7.19 17.74 0.86
N ILE A 139 -7.04 16.44 0.59
CA ILE A 139 -5.74 15.83 0.29
C ILE A 139 -5.16 16.48 -0.97
N ILE A 140 -5.91 16.48 -2.08
CA ILE A 140 -5.46 17.04 -3.37
C ILE A 140 -5.01 18.50 -3.25
N SER A 141 -5.69 19.30 -2.43
CA SER A 141 -5.37 20.73 -2.28
C SER A 141 -4.13 21.01 -1.42
N ASN A 142 -3.61 20.01 -0.71
CA ASN A 142 -2.55 20.18 0.30
C ASN A 142 -1.38 19.19 0.14
N THR A 143 -1.27 18.50 -0.99
CA THR A 143 -0.17 17.57 -1.31
C THR A 143 0.49 17.88 -2.64
#